data_AF-A0A6P0MHT6-F1
#
_entry.id   AF-A0A6P0MHT6-F1
#
_cell.length_a   1.000
_cell.length_b   1.000
_cell.length_c   1.000
_cell.angle_alpha   90.00
_cell.angle_beta   90.00
_cell.angle_gamma   90.00
#
_symmetry.space_group_name_H-M   'P 1'
#
loop_
_entity.id
_entity.type
_entity.pdbx_description
1 polymer ?
#
loop_
_entity_poly.entity_id
_entity_poly.type
_entity_poly.pdbx_seq_one_letter_code
_entity_poly.pdbx_strand_id
1 'polypeptide(L)'
;MSFTQSTYTAISVGDTGNKWSYIDKQLLEALGVNLNTHGKIPDVVVHHVNQNWLVLIEAVTSHGSVDAKRRNELQAIFKDSTAGLVFVSAFLTRKDMAQYLNEISWETEVWIAESPTHMIHFDGERFLGPY
;
A
#
# COMPACT_ATOMS: atom_id res chain seq x y z
N MET A 1 -9.04 10.37 3.86
CA MET A 1 -8.44 11.11 2.72
C MET A 1 -9.44 11.15 1.58
N SER A 2 -9.60 12.29 0.90
CA SER A 2 -10.36 12.37 -0.37
C SER A 2 -9.35 12.37 -1.51
N PHE A 3 -9.45 11.41 -2.43
CA PHE A 3 -8.50 11.23 -3.53
C PHE A 3 -8.98 12.04 -4.75
N THR A 4 -8.43 13.23 -4.97
CA THR A 4 -8.62 13.99 -6.21
C THR A 4 -7.56 13.61 -7.24
N GLN A 5 -7.95 13.47 -8.52
CA GLN A 5 -7.06 13.02 -9.61
C GLN A 5 -5.80 13.88 -9.80
N SER A 6 -5.83 15.16 -9.42
CA SER A 6 -4.65 16.06 -9.46
C SER A 6 -3.60 15.74 -8.39
N THR A 7 -3.94 14.89 -7.43
CA THR A 7 -3.11 14.60 -6.25
C THR A 7 -2.70 13.13 -6.20
N TYR A 8 -3.54 12.25 -6.78
CA TYR A 8 -3.36 10.81 -6.77
C TYR A 8 -3.66 10.21 -8.16
N THR A 9 -2.71 9.44 -8.68
CA THR A 9 -2.86 8.69 -9.93
C THR A 9 -2.92 7.20 -9.60
N ALA A 10 -4.00 6.52 -10.00
CA ALA A 10 -4.07 5.06 -9.88
C ALA A 10 -3.08 4.44 -10.89
N ILE A 11 -2.14 3.65 -10.38
CA ILE A 11 -1.16 2.94 -11.21
C ILE A 11 -1.64 1.52 -11.50
N SER A 12 -2.12 0.82 -10.47
CA SER A 12 -2.64 -0.53 -10.67
C SER A 12 -3.79 -0.85 -9.72
N VAL A 13 -4.70 -1.67 -10.22
CA VAL A 13 -5.79 -2.27 -9.44
C VAL A 13 -5.91 -3.72 -9.90
N GLY A 14 -5.77 -4.66 -8.96
CA GLY A 14 -5.98 -6.09 -9.15
C GLY A 14 -7.26 -6.53 -8.44
N ASP A 15 -8.08 -7.35 -9.11
CA ASP A 15 -9.24 -8.00 -8.49
C ASP A 15 -8.81 -9.32 -7.84
N THR A 16 -9.15 -9.51 -6.57
CA THR A 16 -9.00 -10.77 -5.83
C THR A 16 -10.06 -11.78 -6.31
N GLY A 17 -9.99 -12.19 -7.58
CA GLY A 17 -10.93 -13.19 -8.13
C GLY A 17 -11.03 -13.26 -9.65
N ASN A 18 -10.70 -12.19 -10.38
CA ASN A 18 -10.72 -12.18 -11.84
C ASN A 18 -9.37 -11.80 -12.45
N LYS A 19 -9.13 -12.28 -13.68
CA LYS A 19 -7.96 -11.94 -14.53
C LYS A 19 -7.89 -10.47 -14.97
N TRP A 20 -8.73 -9.60 -14.43
CA TRP A 20 -8.77 -8.18 -14.79
C TRP A 20 -7.84 -7.43 -13.84
N SER A 21 -6.70 -7.02 -14.37
CA SER A 21 -5.77 -6.13 -13.69
C SER A 21 -5.49 -4.94 -14.62
N TYR A 22 -5.67 -3.74 -14.09
CA TYR A 22 -5.13 -2.55 -14.74
C TYR A 22 -3.73 -2.30 -14.18
N ILE A 23 -2.75 -2.03 -15.04
CA ILE A 23 -1.39 -1.68 -14.66
C ILE A 23 -0.86 -0.65 -15.66
N ASP A 24 -0.54 0.55 -15.19
CA ASP A 24 0.21 1.56 -15.95
C ASP A 24 1.71 1.26 -15.88
N LYS A 25 2.17 0.43 -16.81
CA LYS A 25 3.58 0.04 -16.90
C LYS A 25 4.51 1.21 -17.23
N GLN A 26 4.04 2.16 -18.04
CA GLN A 26 4.87 3.30 -18.45
C GLN A 26 5.15 4.21 -17.25
N LEU A 27 4.14 4.48 -16.42
CA LEU A 27 4.32 5.26 -15.22
C LEU A 27 5.21 4.55 -14.20
N LEU A 28 5.06 3.23 -14.03
CA LEU A 28 5.96 2.45 -13.16
C LEU A 28 7.42 2.48 -13.64
N GLU A 29 7.65 2.28 -14.94
CA GLU A 29 8.99 2.36 -15.53
C GLU A 29 9.58 3.77 -15.38
N ALA A 30 8.78 4.81 -15.59
CA ALA A 30 9.19 6.20 -15.37
C ALA A 30 9.58 6.48 -13.91
N LEU A 31 8.97 5.76 -12.96
CA LEU A 31 9.30 5.82 -11.54
C LEU A 31 10.45 4.87 -11.14
N GLY A 32 11.07 4.16 -12.09
CA GLY A 32 12.19 3.24 -11.84
C GLY A 32 11.77 1.82 -11.45
N VAL A 33 10.48 1.50 -11.48
CA VAL A 33 9.95 0.19 -11.09
C VAL A 33 9.89 -0.74 -12.31
N ASN A 34 10.69 -1.81 -12.28
CA ASN A 34 10.67 -2.83 -13.32
C ASN A 34 9.91 -4.09 -12.86
N LEU A 35 8.74 -4.30 -13.47
CA LEU A 35 7.85 -5.43 -13.16
C LEU A 35 8.31 -6.79 -13.75
N ASN A 36 9.49 -6.87 -14.37
CA ASN A 36 10.06 -8.15 -14.81
C ASN A 36 10.57 -9.01 -13.64
N THR A 37 10.50 -8.50 -12.41
CA THR A 37 10.82 -9.23 -11.19
C THR A 37 9.72 -10.26 -10.89
N HIS A 38 10.11 -11.50 -10.57
CA HIS A 38 9.17 -12.51 -10.10
C HIS A 38 8.61 -12.09 -8.73
N GLY A 39 7.35 -11.67 -8.67
CA GLY A 39 6.70 -11.28 -7.43
C GLY A 39 5.25 -10.84 -7.64
N LYS A 40 4.39 -11.04 -6.63
CA LYS A 40 3.00 -10.57 -6.66
C LYS A 40 2.98 -9.07 -6.29
N ILE A 41 2.46 -8.22 -7.19
CA ILE A 41 2.16 -6.80 -6.94
C ILE A 41 1.04 -6.70 -5.89
N PRO A 42 0.98 -5.65 -5.05
CA PRO A 42 -0.13 -5.45 -4.12
C PRO A 42 -1.46 -5.27 -4.87
N ASP A 43 -2.58 -5.46 -4.17
CA ASP A 43 -3.91 -5.32 -4.78
C ASP A 43 -4.13 -3.95 -5.43
N VAL A 44 -3.62 -2.86 -4.83
CA VAL A 44 -3.70 -1.51 -5.42
C VAL A 44 -2.36 -0.77 -5.27
N VAL A 45 -1.98 -0.04 -6.33
CA VAL A 45 -0.87 0.92 -6.30
C VAL A 45 -1.36 2.30 -6.72
N VAL A 46 -1.05 3.31 -5.90
CA VAL A 46 -1.38 4.72 -6.17
C VAL A 46 -0.13 5.57 -6.09
N HIS A 47 0.09 6.45 -7.07
CA HIS A 47 1.10 7.50 -6.99
C HIS A 47 0.50 8.75 -6.37
N HIS A 48 0.99 9.13 -5.19
CA HIS A 48 0.74 10.44 -4.64
C HIS A 48 1.75 11.43 -5.23
N VAL A 49 1.33 12.10 -6.31
CA VAL A 49 2.21 12.90 -7.17
C VAL A 49 2.95 13.99 -6.39
N ASN A 50 2.24 14.74 -5.53
CA ASN A 50 2.80 15.90 -4.83
C ASN A 50 3.90 15.54 -3.82
N GLN A 51 3.81 14.38 -3.18
CA GLN A 51 4.80 13.91 -2.21
C GLN A 51 5.81 12.92 -2.85
N ASN A 52 5.59 12.59 -4.11
CA ASN A 52 6.28 11.52 -4.83
C ASN A 52 6.31 10.21 -4.03
N TRP A 53 5.14 9.73 -3.61
CA TRP A 53 5.01 8.44 -2.91
C TRP A 53 4.28 7.41 -3.76
N LEU A 54 4.73 6.16 -3.69
CA LEU A 54 3.97 4.99 -4.10
C LEU A 54 3.28 4.40 -2.87
N VAL A 55 1.96 4.49 -2.85
CA VAL A 55 1.11 3.87 -1.85
C VAL A 55 0.76 2.46 -2.33
N LEU A 56 1.30 1.46 -1.64
CA LEU A 56 1.18 0.03 -1.92
C LEU A 56 0.14 -0.55 -0.96
N ILE A 57 -1.03 -0.92 -1.47
CA ILE A 57 -2.21 -1.24 -0.66
C ILE A 57 -2.59 -2.70 -0.85
N GLU A 58 -2.66 -3.46 0.25
CA GLU A 58 -3.28 -4.79 0.29
C GLU A 58 -4.71 -4.66 0.85
N ALA A 59 -5.70 -5.14 0.10
CA ALA A 59 -7.09 -5.18 0.54
C ALA A 59 -7.31 -6.47 1.33
N VAL A 60 -7.30 -6.35 2.66
CA VAL A 60 -7.28 -7.52 3.54
C VAL A 60 -8.63 -8.23 3.50
N THR A 61 -8.63 -9.33 2.77
CA THR A 61 -9.74 -10.28 2.66
C THR A 61 -9.30 -11.62 3.27
N SER A 62 -8.79 -12.54 2.45
CA SER A 62 -8.25 -13.84 2.85
C SER A 62 -6.73 -13.95 2.70
N HIS A 63 -6.09 -13.05 1.95
CA HIS A 63 -4.65 -13.10 1.62
C HIS A 63 -3.74 -12.47 2.69
N GLY A 64 -4.32 -11.90 3.74
CA GLY A 64 -3.60 -11.35 4.90
C GLY A 64 -3.23 -9.87 4.77
N SER A 65 -2.81 -9.28 5.89
CA SER A 65 -2.27 -7.92 5.96
C SER A 65 -0.85 -7.82 5.42
N VAL A 66 -0.32 -6.61 5.32
CA VAL A 66 1.11 -6.38 5.12
C VAL A 66 1.87 -6.79 6.39
N ASP A 67 2.26 -8.05 6.46
CA ASP A 67 3.18 -8.57 7.47
C ASP A 67 4.64 -8.23 7.14
N ALA A 68 5.57 -8.58 8.04
CA ALA A 68 6.99 -8.28 7.87
C ALA A 68 7.58 -8.94 6.61
N LYS A 69 7.13 -10.15 6.27
CA LYS A 69 7.60 -10.87 5.08
C LYS A 69 7.13 -10.16 3.82
N ARG A 70 5.84 -9.84 3.75
CA ARG A 70 5.20 -9.18 2.61
C ARG A 70 5.75 -7.78 2.40
N ARG A 71 5.99 -7.02 3.48
CA ARG A 71 6.70 -5.73 3.44
C ARG A 71 8.06 -5.87 2.75
N ASN A 72 8.87 -6.85 3.15
CA ASN A 72 10.20 -7.06 2.56
C ASN A 72 10.13 -7.48 1.09
N GLU A 73 9.16 -8.32 0.71
CA GLU A 73 8.92 -8.68 -0.70
C GLU A 73 8.58 -7.44 -1.54
N LEU A 74 7.64 -6.61 -1.07
CA LEU A 74 7.26 -5.38 -1.75
C LEU A 74 8.43 -4.39 -1.82
N GLN A 75 9.20 -4.25 -0.74
CA GLN A 75 10.39 -3.42 -0.74
C GLN A 75 11.41 -3.90 -1.78
N ALA A 76 11.58 -5.21 -1.97
CA ALA A 76 12.47 -5.77 -2.99
C ALA A 76 11.96 -5.54 -4.42
N ILE A 77 10.65 -5.69 -4.66
CA ILE A 77 10.02 -5.45 -5.97
C ILE A 77 10.16 -3.97 -6.37
N PHE A 78 9.99 -3.05 -5.42
CA PHE A 78 9.99 -1.60 -5.65
C PHE A 78 11.32 -0.93 -5.26
N LYS A 79 12.40 -1.68 -5.06
CA LYS A 79 13.67 -1.19 -4.50
C LYS A 79 14.31 -0.05 -5.29
N ASP A 80 14.13 -0.05 -6.60
CA ASP A 80 14.72 0.92 -7.54
C ASP A 80 13.78 2.11 -7.78
N SER A 81 12.65 2.17 -7.06
CA SER A 81 11.71 3.28 -7.20
C SER A 81 12.34 4.59 -6.76
N THR A 82 12.13 5.61 -7.57
CA THR A 82 12.46 7.00 -7.25
C THR A 82 11.46 7.65 -6.29
N ALA A 83 10.31 7.01 -6.04
CA ALA A 83 9.27 7.45 -5.13
C ALA A 83 9.43 6.79 -3.75
N GLY A 84 9.02 7.51 -2.70
CA GLY A 84 8.96 6.95 -1.35
C GLY A 84 7.89 5.86 -1.26
N LEU A 85 8.16 4.74 -0.57
CA LEU A 85 7.21 3.65 -0.43
C LEU A 85 6.38 3.81 0.84
N VAL A 86 5.06 3.70 0.69
CA VAL A 86 4.09 3.68 1.80
C VAL A 86 3.31 2.38 1.71
N PHE A 87 3.39 1.54 2.74
CA PHE A 87 2.72 0.24 2.77
C PHE A 87 1.43 0.35 3.58
N VAL A 88 0.32 -0.10 3.02
CA VAL A 88 -1.01 0.04 3.65
C VAL A 88 -1.74 -1.30 3.68
N SER A 89 -2.19 -1.71 4.86
CA SER A 89 -3.23 -2.74 4.99
C SER A 89 -4.60 -2.07 5.08
N ALA A 90 -5.48 -2.36 4.14
CA ALA A 90 -6.84 -1.82 4.10
C ALA A 90 -7.85 -2.84 4.62
N PHE A 91 -8.62 -2.46 5.66
CA PHE A 91 -9.68 -3.28 6.25
C PHE A 91 -11.05 -2.62 6.08
N LEU A 92 -12.12 -3.41 6.13
CA LEU A 92 -13.48 -2.86 6.18
C LEU A 92 -13.78 -2.27 7.56
N THR A 93 -13.48 -3.01 8.64
CA THR A 93 -13.78 -2.59 10.01
C THR A 93 -12.58 -2.78 10.95
N ARG A 94 -12.59 -2.10 12.11
CA ARG A 94 -11.61 -2.33 13.18
C ARG A 94 -11.67 -3.76 13.73
N LYS A 95 -12.84 -4.38 13.70
CA LYS A 95 -13.04 -5.77 14.13
C LYS A 95 -12.30 -6.76 13.22
N ASP A 96 -12.28 -6.50 11.92
CA ASP A 96 -11.52 -7.30 10.97
C ASP A 96 -10.02 -7.14 11.21
N MET A 97 -9.56 -5.89 11.36
CA MET A 97 -8.16 -5.57 11.68
C MET A 97 -7.67 -6.26 12.96
N ALA A 98 -8.48 -6.33 14.02
CA ALA A 98 -8.09 -6.91 15.31
C ALA A 98 -7.59 -8.36 15.19
N GLN A 99 -8.06 -9.11 14.19
CA GLN A 99 -7.64 -10.50 13.95
C GLN A 99 -6.20 -10.60 13.44
N TYR A 100 -5.68 -9.53 12.82
CA TYR A 100 -4.37 -9.44 12.20
C TYR A 100 -3.38 -8.60 13.01
N LEU A 101 -3.79 -8.06 14.16
CA LEU A 101 -3.03 -7.07 14.92
C LEU A 101 -1.59 -7.52 15.23
N ASN A 102 -1.39 -8.81 15.50
CA ASN A 102 -0.09 -9.38 15.83
C ASN A 102 0.81 -9.64 14.61
N GLU A 103 0.25 -9.59 13.40
CA GLU A 103 0.93 -9.90 12.15
C GLU A 103 1.30 -8.64 11.35
N ILE A 104 0.55 -7.54 11.54
CA ILE A 104 0.81 -6.27 10.87
C ILE A 104 2.23 -5.79 11.18
N SER A 105 3.01 -5.54 10.13
CA SER A 105 4.39 -5.11 10.27
C SER A 105 4.49 -3.71 10.88
N TRP A 106 5.51 -3.50 11.71
CA TRP A 106 6.00 -2.16 12.00
C TRP A 106 6.40 -1.40 10.72
N GLU A 107 6.49 -0.08 10.86
CA GLU A 107 6.74 0.90 9.80
C GLU A 107 5.69 0.85 8.66
N THR A 108 4.48 0.37 8.92
CA THR A 108 3.37 0.31 7.96
C THR A 108 2.15 1.06 8.44
N GLU A 109 1.22 1.29 7.52
CA GLU A 109 -0.02 2.00 7.77
C GLU A 109 -1.23 1.08 7.69
N VAL A 110 -2.26 1.43 8.45
CA VAL A 110 -3.57 0.78 8.36
C VAL A 110 -4.64 1.81 8.04
N TRP A 111 -5.43 1.51 7.00
CA TRP A 111 -6.62 2.25 6.65
C TRP A 111 -7.86 1.39 6.90
N ILE A 112 -8.94 2.01 7.40
CA ILE A 112 -10.18 1.30 7.74
C ILE A 112 -11.34 2.02 7.07
N ALA A 113 -12.11 1.31 6.24
CA ALA A 113 -13.21 1.88 5.48
C ALA A 113 -14.30 2.49 6.37
N GLU A 114 -14.57 1.88 7.54
CA GLU A 114 -15.48 2.40 8.57
C GLU A 114 -15.04 3.76 9.15
N SER A 115 -13.75 4.11 9.05
CA SER A 115 -13.18 5.37 9.55
C SER A 115 -12.27 6.03 8.50
N PRO A 116 -12.80 6.41 7.33
CA PRO A 116 -12.00 6.66 6.12
C PRO A 116 -11.16 7.95 6.16
N THR A 117 -11.39 8.80 7.16
CA THR A 117 -10.64 10.03 7.40
C THR A 117 -9.41 9.82 8.28
N HIS A 118 -9.25 8.64 8.89
CA HIS A 118 -8.17 8.34 9.82
C HIS A 118 -7.25 7.25 9.26
N MET A 119 -6.02 7.22 9.78
CA MET A 119 -5.03 6.17 9.57
C MET A 119 -4.50 5.73 10.93
N ILE A 120 -4.07 4.48 11.05
CA ILE A 120 -3.29 3.99 12.19
C ILE A 120 -1.87 3.77 11.70
N HIS A 121 -0.91 4.37 12.40
CA HIS A 121 0.51 4.27 12.11
C HIS A 121 1.13 3.20 13.01
N PHE A 122 1.58 2.08 12.43
CA PHE A 122 2.42 1.11 13.14
C PHE A 122 3.84 1.64 13.05
N ASP A 123 4.19 2.46 14.04
CA ASP A 123 5.33 3.37 13.95
C ASP A 123 6.69 2.67 13.81
N GLY A 124 7.68 3.45 13.40
CA GLY A 124 9.11 3.16 13.54
C GLY A 124 9.76 4.20 14.45
N GLU A 125 10.76 4.91 13.95
CA GLU A 125 11.50 5.91 14.74
C GLU A 125 10.98 7.36 14.60
N ARG A 126 9.90 7.59 13.84
CA ARG A 126 9.60 8.92 13.27
C ARG A 126 8.58 9.76 14.04
N PHE A 127 7.66 9.19 14.81
CA PHE A 127 6.53 9.97 15.32
C PHE A 127 6.42 9.95 16.84
N LEU A 128 6.85 11.04 17.48
CA LEU A 128 6.43 11.39 18.84
C LEU A 128 6.16 12.89 18.91
N GLY A 129 4.99 13.28 19.41
CA GLY A 129 4.59 14.68 19.57
C GLY A 129 3.15 14.84 20.03
N PRO A 130 2.77 15.99 20.62
CA PRO A 130 1.39 16.26 21.04
C PRO A 130 0.46 16.43 19.81
N TYR A 131 -0.82 16.08 19.98
CA TYR A 131 -1.87 16.26 18.99
C TYR A 131 -2.38 17.70 18.91
#